data_AF-A0A3D0N103-F1
#
_entry.id   AF-A0A3D0N103-F1
#
_cell.length_a   1.000
_cell.length_b   1.000
_cell.length_c   1.000
_cell.angle_alpha   90.00
_cell.angle_beta   90.00
_cell.angle_gamma   90.00
#
_symmetry.space_group_name_H-M   'P 1'
#
loop_
_entity.id
_entity.type
_entity.pdbx_description
1 polymer ?
#
loop_
_entity_poly.entity_id
_entity_poly.type
_entity_poly.pdbx_seq_one_letter_code
_entity_poly.pdbx_strand_id
1 'polypeptide(L)'
;EYSESFYSSINNFRAFLKSNKEVTERKQKLDLNFIKFIKKLYDAKMLIKNKIKTDLFILKKEITSNVYMIEKHWLLKILMNCRSEGDI
;
A
#
# COMPACT_ATOMS: atom_id res chain seq x y z
N GLU A 1 -7.63 -25.03 -0.10
CA GLU A 1 -7.20 -23.99 0.85
C GLU A 1 -8.09 -22.79 0.68
N TYR A 2 -8.77 -22.32 1.73
CA TYR A 2 -9.56 -21.08 1.65
C TYR A 2 -8.59 -19.90 1.79
N SER A 3 -8.13 -19.34 0.66
CA SER A 3 -7.37 -18.09 0.69
C SER A 3 -8.33 -16.95 1.04
N GLU A 4 -8.12 -16.32 2.19
CA GLU A 4 -8.85 -15.11 2.56
C GLU A 4 -8.66 -14.02 1.48
N SER A 5 -9.71 -13.25 1.18
CA SER A 5 -9.59 -12.17 0.20
C SER A 5 -8.63 -11.08 0.70
N PHE A 6 -7.85 -10.49 -0.19
CA PHE A 6 -6.87 -9.46 0.14
C PHE A 6 -7.45 -8.34 1.02
N TYR A 7 -8.65 -7.85 0.69
CA TYR A 7 -9.31 -6.81 1.49
C TYR A 7 -9.73 -7.28 2.89
N SER A 8 -10.12 -8.55 3.05
CA SER A 8 -10.46 -9.10 4.37
C SER A 8 -9.21 -9.15 5.26
N SER A 9 -8.09 -9.66 4.74
CA SER A 9 -6.82 -9.69 5.49
C SER A 9 -6.32 -8.27 5.85
N ILE A 10 -6.46 -7.31 4.94
CA ILE A 10 -6.13 -5.90 5.21
C ILE A 10 -7.02 -5.30 6.31
N ASN A 11 -8.32 -5.57 6.26
CA ASN A 11 -9.26 -5.07 7.26
C ASN A 11 -9.02 -5.68 8.64
N ASN A 12 -8.72 -6.98 8.70
CA ASN A 12 -8.39 -7.69 9.94
C ASN A 12 -7.11 -7.15 10.57
N PHE A 13 -6.06 -6.95 9.77
CA PHE A 13 -4.81 -6.37 10.27
C PHE A 13 -4.99 -4.93 10.77
N ARG A 14 -5.80 -4.13 10.07
CA ARG A 14 -6.17 -2.78 10.50
C ARG A 14 -6.95 -2.78 11.82
N ALA A 15 -7.87 -3.73 12.01
CA ALA A 15 -8.63 -3.87 13.25
C ALA A 15 -7.72 -4.26 14.42
N PHE A 16 -6.83 -5.23 14.22
CA PHE A 16 -5.81 -5.63 15.20
C PHE A 16 -4.94 -4.46 15.67
N LEU A 17 -4.42 -3.65 14.73
CA LEU A 17 -3.59 -2.49 15.06
C LEU A 17 -4.33 -1.44 15.89
N LYS A 18 -5.65 -1.29 15.68
CA LYS A 18 -6.48 -0.35 16.45
C LYS A 18 -6.80 -0.85 17.86
N SER A 19 -6.98 -2.16 18.04
CA SER A 19 -7.35 -2.75 19.33
C SER A 19 -6.14 -3.08 20.22
N ASN A 20 -4.95 -3.19 19.64
CA ASN A 20 -3.75 -3.58 20.38
C ASN A 20 -3.07 -2.37 21.06
N LYS A 21 -3.17 -2.31 22.38
CA LYS A 21 -2.58 -1.26 23.24
C LYS A 21 -1.06 -1.40 23.42
N GLU A 22 -0.47 -2.54 23.07
CA GLU A 22 0.98 -2.78 23.14
C GLU A 22 1.73 -2.15 21.95
N VAL A 23 1.01 -1.88 20.85
CA VAL A 23 1.59 -1.20 19.69
C VAL A 23 1.60 0.30 19.96
N THR A 24 2.80 0.88 20.01
CA THR A 24 2.95 2.33 20.21
C THR A 24 2.23 3.11 19.11
N GLU A 25 1.70 4.30 19.43
CA GLU A 25 1.03 5.16 18.44
C GLU A 25 1.90 5.44 17.21
N ARG A 26 3.21 5.58 17.41
CA ARG A 26 4.17 5.75 16.31
C ARG A 26 4.15 4.54 15.38
N LYS A 27 4.19 3.32 15.92
CA LYS A 27 4.17 2.10 15.11
C LYS A 27 2.82 1.87 14.45
N GLN A 28 1.71 2.15 15.14
CA GLN A 28 0.38 2.17 14.54
C GLN A 28 0.30 3.15 13.34
N LYS A 29 0.83 4.37 13.47
CA LYS A 29 0.88 5.34 12.36
C LYS A 29 1.71 4.85 11.18
N LEU A 30 2.87 4.23 11.45
CA LEU A 30 3.72 3.63 10.41
C LEU A 30 2.97 2.53 9.66
N ASP A 31 2.38 1.57 10.38
CA ASP A 31 1.70 0.40 9.81
C ASP A 31 0.42 0.80 9.06
N LEU A 32 -0.37 1.74 9.60
CA LEU A 32 -1.57 2.26 8.92
C LEU A 32 -1.23 2.97 7.61
N ASN A 33 -0.13 3.73 7.57
CA ASN A 33 0.34 4.34 6.34
C ASN A 33 0.76 3.28 5.32
N PHE A 34 1.50 2.25 5.75
CA PHE A 34 1.87 1.14 4.88
C PHE A 34 0.65 0.43 4.28
N ILE A 35 -0.35 0.08 5.10
CA ILE A 35 -1.61 -0.52 4.66
C ILE A 35 -2.32 0.36 3.63
N LYS A 36 -2.39 1.68 3.88
CA LYS A 36 -3.00 2.65 2.96
C LYS A 36 -2.35 2.58 1.58
N PHE A 37 -1.02 2.55 1.52
CA PHE A 37 -0.29 2.53 0.25
C PHE A 37 -0.38 1.20 -0.47
N ILE A 38 -0.34 0.08 0.25
CA ILE A 38 -0.54 -1.26 -0.32
C ILE A 38 -1.93 -1.41 -0.94
N LYS A 39 -2.97 -0.89 -0.27
CA LYS A 39 -4.32 -0.86 -0.84
C LYS A 39 -4.38 -0.04 -2.13
N LYS A 40 -3.82 1.17 -2.14
CA LYS A 40 -3.75 2.01 -3.34
C LYS A 40 -2.98 1.36 -4.48
N LEU A 41 -1.91 0.62 -4.20
CA LEU A 41 -1.16 -0.13 -5.22
C LEU A 41 -1.99 -1.26 -5.82
N TYR A 42 -2.69 -2.02 -4.98
CA TYR A 42 -3.56 -3.10 -5.41
C TYR A 42 -4.70 -2.56 -6.29
N ASP A 43 -5.37 -1.50 -5.83
CA ASP A 43 -6.44 -0.83 -6.58
C ASP A 43 -5.90 -0.33 -7.95
N ALA A 44 -4.72 0.30 -7.98
CA ALA A 44 -4.10 0.77 -9.22
C ALA A 44 -3.73 -0.37 -10.19
N LYS A 45 -3.38 -1.56 -9.69
CA LYS A 45 -3.12 -2.75 -10.52
C LYS A 45 -4.41 -3.34 -11.11
N MET A 46 -5.54 -3.15 -10.44
CA MET A 46 -6.86 -3.65 -10.88
C MET A 46 -7.60 -2.69 -11.83
N LEU A 47 -7.20 -1.42 -11.90
CA LEU A 47 -7.79 -0.42 -12.82
C LEU A 47 -7.29 -0.61 -14.26
N ILE A 48 -8.14 -0.31 -15.24
CA ILE A 48 -7.83 -0.43 -16.69
C ILE A 48 -6.75 0.59 -17.11
N LYS A 49 -5.82 0.16 -18.00
CA LYS A 49 -4.56 0.82 -18.44
C LYS A 49 -4.59 2.36 -18.58
N ASN A 50 -5.71 2.98 -18.95
CA ASN A 50 -5.78 4.39 -19.34
C ASN A 50 -5.60 5.43 -18.21
N LYS A 51 -5.81 5.09 -16.93
CA LYS A 51 -5.58 6.02 -15.79
C LYS A 51 -4.39 5.67 -14.89
N ILE A 52 -3.79 4.50 -15.09
CA ILE A 52 -2.76 3.92 -14.23
C ILE A 52 -1.53 4.83 -14.11
N LYS A 53 -1.04 5.44 -15.21
CA LYS A 53 0.21 6.22 -15.19
C LYS A 53 0.13 7.44 -14.26
N THR A 54 -0.98 8.17 -14.28
CA THR A 54 -1.20 9.35 -13.43
C THR A 54 -1.37 8.93 -11.97
N ASP A 55 -2.16 7.89 -11.71
CA ASP A 55 -2.42 7.41 -10.35
C ASP A 55 -1.16 6.86 -9.69
N LEU A 56 -0.34 6.08 -10.42
CA LEU A 56 0.96 5.59 -9.93
C LEU A 56 1.95 6.74 -9.70
N PHE A 57 1.91 7.81 -10.50
CA PHE A 57 2.77 8.98 -10.29
C PHE A 57 2.37 9.75 -9.02
N ILE A 58 1.08 9.98 -8.80
CA ILE A 58 0.56 10.59 -7.57
C ILE A 58 0.94 9.72 -6.36
N LEU A 59 0.76 8.40 -6.46
CA LEU A 59 1.08 7.45 -5.42
C LEU A 59 2.58 7.46 -5.06
N LYS A 60 3.45 7.50 -6.07
CA LYS A 60 4.90 7.66 -5.87
C LYS A 60 5.24 8.94 -5.11
N LYS A 61 4.62 10.07 -5.46
CA LYS A 61 4.83 11.35 -4.75
C LYS A 61 4.39 11.25 -3.29
N GLU A 62 3.20 10.72 -3.00
CA GLU A 62 2.70 10.56 -1.64
C GLU A 62 3.61 9.68 -0.77
N ILE A 63 4.10 8.55 -1.31
CA ILE A 63 5.04 7.66 -0.62
C ILE A 63 6.37 8.38 -0.34
N THR A 64 6.85 9.15 -1.32
CA THR A 64 8.14 9.85 -1.22
C THR A 64 8.11 10.96 -0.19
N SER A 65 6.99 11.69 -0.08
CA SER A 65 6.83 12.79 0.87
C SER A 65 6.43 12.33 2.27
N ASN A 66 5.96 11.09 2.46
CA ASN A 66 5.56 10.59 3.77
C ASN A 66 6.78 10.13 4.60
N VAL A 67 7.08 10.89 5.66
CA VAL A 67 8.17 10.62 6.62
C VAL A 67 7.79 9.50 7.60
N TYR A 68 6.50 9.24 7.78
CA TYR A 68 5.97 8.22 8.67
C TYR A 68 5.54 6.98 7.89
N MET A 69 6.50 6.30 7.27
CA MET A 69 6.26 4.96 6.69
C MET A 69 7.33 3.94 7.02
N ILE A 70 6.86 2.71 7.16
CA ILE A 70 7.63 1.46 7.13
C ILE A 70 7.81 1.02 5.67
N GLU A 71 8.90 0.31 5.37
CA GLU A 71 9.16 -0.35 4.08
C GLU A 71 9.06 0.57 2.84
N LYS A 72 9.37 1.86 2.98
CA LYS A 72 9.30 2.86 1.90
C LYS A 72 10.06 2.44 0.64
N HIS A 73 11.28 1.92 0.80
CA HIS A 73 12.12 1.48 -0.32
C HIS A 73 11.49 0.32 -1.08
N TRP A 74 10.95 -0.66 -0.35
CA TRP A 74 10.29 -1.81 -0.95
C TRP A 74 9.03 -1.40 -1.74
N LEU A 75 8.18 -0.53 -1.17
CA LEU A 75 7.00 0.01 -1.86
C LEU A 75 7.36 0.74 -3.16
N LEU A 76 8.42 1.55 -3.14
CA LEU A 76 8.91 2.25 -4.33
C LEU A 76 9.44 1.29 -5.40
N LYS A 77 10.10 0.19 -5.00
CA LYS A 77 10.56 -0.86 -5.92
C LYS A 77 9.39 -1.57 -6.60
N ILE A 78 8.36 -1.93 -5.83
CA ILE A 78 7.12 -2.51 -6.39
C ILE A 78 6.47 -1.55 -7.38
N LEU A 79 6.36 -0.26 -7.04
CA LEU A 79 5.85 0.78 -7.92
C LEU A 79 6.61 0.91 -9.25
N MET A 80 7.94 0.80 -9.21
CA MET A 80 8.77 0.85 -10.41
C MET A 80 8.53 -0.38 -11.30
N ASN A 81 8.38 -1.57 -10.70
CA ASN A 81 8.07 -2.79 -11.44
C ASN A 81 6.70 -2.75 -12.12
N CYS A 82 5.70 -2.09 -11.51
CA CYS A 82 4.39 -1.87 -12.14
C CYS A 82 4.46 -0.99 -13.41
N ARG A 83 5.54 -0.22 -13.64
CA ARG A 83 5.74 0.50 -14.91
C ARG A 83 6.28 -0.41 -16.01
N SER A 84 7.09 -1.40 -15.65
CA SER A 84 7.75 -2.33 -16.58
C SER A 84 6.77 -3.31 -17.24
N GLU A 85 5.68 -3.65 -16.55
CA GLU A 85 4.65 -4.59 -17.05
C GLU A 85 3.61 -3.92 -17.98
N GLY A 86 3.78 -2.63 -18.28
CA GLY A 86 2.91 -1.86 -19.18
C GLY A 86 3.40 -1.74 -20.62
N ASP A 87 4.60 -2.25 -20.93
CA ASP A 87 5.27 -2.15 -22.24
C ASP A 87 5.31 -3.51 -22.99
N ILE A 88 4.26 -4.34 -22.85
CA ILE A 88 3.99 -5.49 -23.72
C ILE A 88 2.56 -5.38 -24.29
#